data_AF-A0A1X7UU64-F1
#
_entry.id   AF-A0A1X7UU64-F1
#
_cell.length_a   1.000
_cell.length_b   1.000
_cell.length_c   1.000
_cell.angle_alpha   90.00
_cell.angle_beta   90.00
_cell.angle_gamma   90.00
#
_symmetry.space_group_name_H-M   'P 1'
#
loop_
_entity.id
_entity.type
_entity.pdbx_description
1 polymer ?
#
loop_
_entity_poly.entity_id
_entity_poly.type
_entity_poly.pdbx_seq_one_letter_code
_entity_poly.pdbx_strand_id
1 'polypeptide(L)' 'MRKYIKYPSGNALISVIDSFMAKCGFSICRGAIDGTHVPISSPVEFFSGSYNRKRWYSVITQAVADNRYSFLNIYID' A
#
# COMPACT_ATOMS: atom_id res chain seq x y z
N MET A 1 -10.26 12.32 -14.04
CA MET A 1 -9.17 12.37 -13.04
C MET A 1 -8.08 11.37 -13.45
N ARG A 2 -6.80 11.77 -13.49
CA ARG A 2 -5.70 10.83 -13.84
C ARG A 2 -5.41 9.91 -12.65
N LYS A 3 -5.26 8.61 -12.89
CA LYS A 3 -4.89 7.62 -11.89
C LYS A 3 -3.37 7.43 -11.92
N TYR A 4 -2.68 8.00 -10.93
CA TYR A 4 -1.21 7.98 -10.85
C TYR A 4 -0.66 6.64 -10.32
N ILE A 5 -1.42 5.96 -9.46
CA ILE A 5 -1.04 4.67 -8.88
C ILE A 5 -1.82 3.57 -9.60
N LYS A 6 -1.10 2.71 -10.30
CA LYS A 6 -1.67 1.60 -11.06
C LYS A 6 -0.82 0.37 -10.87
N TYR A 7 -1.48 -0.73 -10.55
CA TYR A 7 -0.80 -2.01 -10.44
C TYR A 7 -0.25 -2.42 -11.82
N PRO A 8 1.03 -2.86 -11.90
CA PRO A 8 1.67 -3.14 -13.17
C PRO A 8 1.07 -4.39 -13.82
N SER A 9 1.14 -4.44 -15.14
CA SER A 9 0.73 -5.59 -15.95
C SER A 9 1.68 -5.80 -17.13
N GLY A 10 1.64 -6.97 -17.77
CA GLY A 10 2.52 -7.31 -18.89
C GLY A 10 4.00 -7.14 -18.54
N ASN A 11 4.76 -6.54 -19.44
CA ASN A 11 6.21 -6.34 -19.28
C ASN A 11 6.59 -5.51 -18.05
N ALA A 12 5.72 -4.58 -17.62
CA ALA A 12 5.97 -3.80 -16.41
C ALA A 12 5.93 -4.69 -15.15
N LEU A 13 5.02 -5.67 -15.09
CA LEU A 13 4.94 -6.61 -13.98
C LEU A 13 6.13 -7.57 -13.97
N ILE A 14 6.54 -8.04 -15.16
CA ILE A 14 7.73 -8.88 -15.32
C ILE A 14 8.97 -8.13 -14.81
N SER A 15 9.12 -6.86 -15.18
CA SER A 15 10.21 -6.01 -14.70
C SER A 15 10.25 -5.87 -13.17
N VAL A 16 9.09 -5.76 -12.52
CA VAL A 16 9.00 -5.75 -11.05
C VAL A 16 9.48 -7.08 -10.46
N ILE A 17 8.99 -8.20 -11.00
CA ILE A 17 9.36 -9.56 -10.55
C ILE A 17 10.87 -9.78 -10.69
N ASP A 18 11.43 -9.50 -11.86
CA ASP A 18 12.86 -9.68 -12.14
C ASP A 18 13.73 -8.82 -11.22
N SER A 19 13.27 -7.60 -10.93
CA SER A 19 13.99 -6.68 -10.05
C SER A 19 13.99 -7.15 -8.58
N PHE A 20 12.88 -7.72 -8.10
CA PHE A 20 12.84 -8.32 -6.75
C PHE A 20 13.70 -9.57 -6.67
N MET A 21 13.74 -10.36 -7.74
CA MET A 21 14.67 -11.48 -7.84
C MET A 21 16.12 -11.03 -7.76
N ALA A 22 16.50 -10.05 -8.59
CA ALA A 22 17.88 -9.57 -8.64
C ALA A 22 18.35 -8.90 -7.34
N LYS A 23 17.47 -8.17 -6.63
CA LYS A 23 17.83 -7.41 -5.43
C LYS A 23 17.69 -8.21 -4.13
N CYS A 24 16.66 -9.04 -4.03
CA CYS A 24 16.26 -9.67 -2.77
C CYS A 24 16.28 -11.20 -2.83
N GLY A 25 16.46 -11.81 -4.02
CA GLY A 25 16.33 -13.25 -4.20
C GLY A 25 14.89 -13.76 -4.12
N PHE A 26 13.88 -12.88 -4.20
CA PHE A 26 12.47 -13.25 -4.05
C PHE A 26 11.83 -13.56 -5.40
N SER A 27 11.60 -14.85 -5.66
CA SER A 27 11.00 -15.31 -6.91
C SER A 27 9.54 -14.90 -6.98
N ILE A 28 9.11 -14.57 -8.20
CA ILE A 28 7.72 -14.21 -8.54
C ILE A 28 7.12 -13.09 -7.67
N CYS A 29 7.95 -12.31 -6.97
CA CYS A 29 7.49 -11.24 -6.09
C CYS A 29 6.96 -10.06 -6.89
N ARG A 30 5.67 -9.75 -6.70
CA ARG A 30 4.95 -8.71 -7.46
C ARG A 30 4.86 -7.37 -6.72
N GLY A 31 5.54 -7.25 -5.60
CA GLY A 31 5.49 -6.09 -4.71
C GLY A 31 5.66 -6.48 -3.25
N ALA A 32 6.17 -5.56 -2.45
CA ALA A 32 6.17 -5.64 -1.00
C ALA A 32 4.92 -4.95 -0.46
N ILE A 33 4.23 -5.56 0.50
CA ILE A 33 3.00 -5.04 1.10
C ILE A 33 3.22 -4.72 2.56
N ASP A 34 2.72 -3.57 3.00
CA ASP A 34 2.67 -3.18 4.41
C ASP A 34 1.45 -2.31 4.69
N GLY A 35 1.06 -2.21 5.95
CA GLY A 35 -0.09 -1.44 6.41
C GLY A 35 0.24 -0.56 7.62
N THR A 36 -0.39 0.61 7.69
CA THR A 36 -0.23 1.54 8.82
C THR A 36 -1.52 2.28 9.12
N HIS A 37 -1.64 2.74 10.36
CA HIS A 37 -2.70 3.64 10.78
C HIS A 37 -2.30 5.08 10.44
N VAL A 38 -3.11 5.75 9.62
CA VAL A 38 -2.92 7.18 9.31
C VAL A 38 -3.84 8.01 10.22
N PRO A 39 -3.30 8.95 11.00
CA PRO A 39 -4.10 9.81 11.87
C PRO A 39 -5.12 10.63 11.08
N ILE A 40 -6.34 10.67 11.59
CA ILE A 40 -7.39 11.56 11.10
C ILE A 40 -7.97 12.38 12.25
N SER A 41 -8.62 13.50 11.91
CA SER A 41 -9.47 14.20 12.86
C SER A 41 -10.65 13.31 13.25
N SER A 42 -11.19 13.51 14.46
CA SER A 42 -12.42 12.82 14.86
C SER A 42 -13.48 13.02 13.78
N PRO A 43 -14.04 11.96 13.20
CA PRO A 43 -15.17 12.11 12.31
C PRO A 43 -16.32 12.78 13.05
N VAL A 44 -17.08 13.62 12.34
CA VAL A 44 -18.24 14.35 12.88
C VAL A 44 -19.34 13.38 13.29
N GLU A 45 -19.46 12.28 12.58
CA GLU A 45 -20.31 11.14 12.94
C GLU A 45 -19.49 10.15 13.78
N PHE A 46 -20.11 9.59 14.83
CA PHE A 46 -19.47 8.60 15.71
C PHE A 46 -19.16 7.30 14.94
N PHE A 47 -18.10 7.30 14.16
CA PHE A 47 -17.59 6.12 13.49
C PHE A 47 -16.64 5.39 14.43
N SER A 48 -17.20 4.45 15.21
CA SER A 48 -16.43 3.61 16.14
C SER A 48 -15.29 2.86 15.46
N GLY A 49 -15.39 2.59 14.15
CA GLY A 49 -14.38 1.90 13.35
C GLY A 49 -13.06 2.67 13.20
N SER A 50 -13.07 4.00 13.32
CA SER A 50 -11.85 4.81 13.17
C SER A 50 -11.12 5.04 14.49
N TYR A 51 -11.69 4.68 15.65
CA TYR A 51 -11.03 4.83 16.93
C TYR A 51 -10.19 3.59 17.26
N ASN A 52 -8.87 3.70 17.16
CA ASN A 52 -8.00 2.54 17.28
C ASN A 52 -7.64 2.18 18.73
N ARG A 53 -7.02 1.00 18.92
CA ARG A 53 -6.56 0.51 20.23
C ARG A 53 -5.59 1.46 20.94
N LYS A 54 -4.85 2.28 20.19
CA LYS A 54 -3.90 3.27 20.74
C LYS A 54 -4.60 4.57 21.19
N ARG A 55 -5.95 4.61 21.18
CA ARG A 55 -6.78 5.71 21.68
C ARG A 55 -6.68 7.00 20.87
N TRP A 56 -6.56 6.89 19.55
CA TRP A 56 -6.68 8.00 18.61
C TRP A 56 -7.43 7.60 17.34
N TYR A 57 -7.93 8.59 16.60
CA TYR A 57 -8.68 8.36 15.36
C TYR A 57 -7.74 8.14 14.18
N SER A 58 -7.96 7.06 13.44
CA SER A 58 -7.15 6.66 12.30
C SER A 58 -7.94 5.91 11.26
N VAL A 59 -7.50 5.98 10.01
CA VAL A 59 -7.86 5.01 8.96
C VAL A 59 -6.74 3.99 8.79
N ILE A 60 -7.09 2.77 8.38
CA ILE A 60 -6.08 1.77 8.03
C ILE A 60 -5.70 2.02 6.58
N THR A 61 -4.42 2.16 6.31
CA THR A 61 -3.89 2.26 4.94
C THR A 61 -3.01 1.08 4.67
N GLN A 62 -3.13 0.51 3.49
CA GLN A 62 -2.27 -0.56 2.99
C GLN A 62 -1.66 -0.11 1.67
N ALA A 63 -0.37 -0.35 1.50
CA ALA A 63 0.31 -0.03 0.26
C ALA A 63 1.10 -1.24 -0.25
N VAL A 64 1.10 -1.40 -1.57
CA VAL A 64 2.03 -2.29 -2.27
C VAL A 64 3.06 -1.44 -2.98
N ALA A 65 4.33 -1.70 -2.76
CA ALA A 65 5.44 -0.99 -3.39
C ALA A 65 6.36 -1.93 -4.18
N ASP A 66 7.01 -1.40 -5.21
CA ASP A 66 8.07 -2.12 -5.90
C ASP A 66 9.44 -1.95 -5.20
N ASN A 67 10.46 -2.58 -5.77
CA ASN A 67 11.85 -2.51 -5.33
C ASN A 67 12.51 -1.11 -5.48
N ARG A 68 11.80 -0.14 -6.08
CA ARG A 68 12.22 1.26 -6.22
C ARG A 68 11.44 2.17 -5.25
N TYR A 69 10.74 1.58 -4.28
CA TYR A 69 9.91 2.29 -3.31
C TYR A 69 8.76 3.08 -3.97
N SER A 70 8.34 2.69 -5.18
CA SER A 70 7.20 3.30 -5.87
C SER A 70 5.92 2.54 -5.55
N PHE A 71 4.86 3.26 -5.19
CA PHE A 71 3.56 2.66 -4.90
C PHE A 71 2.91 2.08 -6.17
N LEU A 72 2.61 0.79 -6.12
CA LEU A 72 1.88 0.03 -7.14
C LEU A 72 0.37 -0.02 -6.84
N ASN A 73 0.01 -0.01 -5.56
CA ASN A 73 -1.36 0.01 -5.09
C ASN A 73 -1.45 0.67 -3.71
N ILE A 74 -2.57 1.35 -3.45
CA ILE A 74 -2.93 1.87 -2.13
C ILE A 74 -4.41 1.52 -1.89
N TYR A 75 -4.71 1.04 -0.69
CA TYR A 75 -6.05 0.80 -0.17
C TYR A 75 -6.22 1.53 1.17
N ILE A 76 -7.41 2.09 1.40
CA ILE A 76 -7.77 2.80 2.63
C ILE A 76 -9.08 2.20 3.14
N ASP A 77 -9.09 1.80 4.41
CA ASP A 77 -10.24 1.29 5.16
C ASP A 77 -10.74 2.33 6.18
#